data_AF-A0A238FHA9-F1
#
_entry.id   AF-A0A238FHA9-F1
#
_cell.length_a   1.000
_cell.length_b   1.000
_cell.length_c   1.000
_cell.angle_alpha   90.00
_cell.angle_beta   90.00
_cell.angle_gamma   90.00
#
_symmetry.space_group_name_H-M   'P 1'
#
loop_
_entity.id
_entity.type
_entity.pdbx_description
1 polymer ?
#
loop_
_entity_poly.entity_id
_entity_poly.type
_entity_poly.pdbx_seq_one_letter_code
_entity_poly.pdbx_strand_id
1 'polypeptide(L)'
;MTATAERVKHHAEDEDLAYRLQIMGAREGAIKGTLVAGTLVALCNWRFPWMQRQTLAGKAFLTMWGTIFGMVTHADYYLLKWEAEHRRKAEEWRTRARIELAAQGLVPSETTMRAWKKKDDERIAAEWVGKQQAPTQSAPTPTINESVVESKVLQELQNRKEA
;
A
#
# COMPACT_ATOMS: atom_id res chain seq x y z
N MET A 1 30.85 15.14 -1.55
CA MET A 1 30.08 15.05 -0.29
C MET A 1 28.59 14.71 -0.53
N THR A 2 28.24 14.02 -1.61
CA THR A 2 26.83 13.75 -2.00
C THR A 2 26.35 12.36 -1.56
N ALA A 3 27.21 11.34 -1.59
CA ALA A 3 26.84 9.96 -1.28
C ALA A 3 26.39 9.72 0.17
N THR A 4 26.91 10.50 1.14
CA THR A 4 26.49 10.43 2.55
C THR A 4 25.12 11.07 2.75
N ALA A 5 24.85 12.20 2.09
CA ALA A 5 23.56 12.87 2.15
C ALA A 5 22.45 12.04 1.49
N GLU A 6 22.76 11.37 0.38
CA GLU A 6 21.84 10.45 -0.31
C GLU A 6 21.50 9.23 0.57
N ARG A 7 22.49 8.63 1.25
CA ARG A 7 22.22 7.55 2.21
C ARG A 7 21.34 7.99 3.38
N VAL A 8 21.62 9.14 3.99
CA VAL A 8 20.83 9.66 5.12
C VAL A 8 19.38 9.92 4.69
N LYS A 9 19.16 10.42 3.47
CA LYS A 9 17.82 10.62 2.93
C LYS A 9 17.06 9.31 2.71
N HIS A 10 17.72 8.30 2.14
CA HIS A 10 17.10 6.98 1.96
C HIS A 10 16.74 6.32 3.30
N HIS A 11 17.58 6.46 4.32
CA HIS A 11 17.27 5.95 5.66
C HIS A 11 16.01 6.60 6.27
N ALA A 12 15.86 7.92 6.14
CA ALA A 12 14.68 8.62 6.66
C ALA A 12 13.39 8.22 5.92
N GLU A 13 13.45 8.05 4.60
CA GLU A 13 12.31 7.61 3.79
C GLU A 13 11.88 6.17 4.12
N ASP A 14 12.84 5.28 4.39
CA ASP A 14 12.58 3.90 4.80
C ASP A 14 11.93 3.82 6.19
N GLU A 15 12.33 4.69 7.13
CA GLU A 15 11.74 4.80 8.48
C GLU A 15 10.27 5.25 8.43
N ASP A 16 9.97 6.29 7.66
CA ASP A 16 8.61 6.80 7.49
C ASP A 16 7.68 5.76 6.83
N LEU A 17 8.21 4.98 5.88
CA LEU A 17 7.50 3.87 5.24
C LEU A 17 7.21 2.74 6.22
N ALA A 18 8.21 2.35 7.02
CA ALA A 18 8.04 1.33 8.05
C ALA A 18 6.99 1.75 9.09
N TYR A 19 7.02 3.01 9.53
CA TYR A 19 6.05 3.56 10.47
C TYR A 19 4.62 3.53 9.92
N ARG A 20 4.43 3.97 8.66
CA ARG A 20 3.11 3.93 8.00
C ARG A 20 2.60 2.51 7.82
N LEU A 21 3.49 1.57 7.49
CA LEU A 21 3.11 0.17 7.33
C LEU A 21 2.69 -0.46 8.66
N GLN A 22 3.39 -0.11 9.74
CA GLN A 22 3.03 -0.56 11.09
C GLN A 22 1.66 -0.01 11.52
N ILE A 23 1.35 1.26 11.22
CA ILE A 23 0.03 1.84 11.51
C ILE A 23 -1.07 1.13 10.71
N MET A 24 -0.84 0.85 9.43
CA MET A 24 -1.82 0.13 8.61
C MET A 24 -2.03 -1.29 9.14
N GLY A 25 -0.96 -2.01 9.47
CA GLY A 25 -1.02 -3.34 10.07
C GLY A 25 -1.73 -3.37 11.42
N ALA A 26 -1.47 -2.38 12.28
CA ALA A 26 -2.12 -2.23 13.58
C ALA A 26 -3.63 -1.98 13.42
N ARG A 27 -4.07 -1.15 12.46
CA ARG A 27 -5.48 -0.89 12.20
C ARG A 27 -6.22 -2.15 11.74
N GLU A 28 -5.65 -2.88 10.79
CA GLU A 28 -6.23 -4.16 10.34
C GLU A 28 -6.27 -5.21 11.45
N GLY A 29 -5.20 -5.29 12.23
CA GLY A 29 -5.08 -6.16 13.39
C GLY A 29 -6.11 -5.87 14.47
N ALA A 30 -6.34 -4.59 14.78
CA ALA A 30 -7.33 -4.17 15.76
C ALA A 30 -8.76 -4.55 15.33
N ILE A 31 -9.10 -4.36 14.06
CA ILE A 31 -10.43 -4.73 13.53
C ILE A 31 -10.62 -6.25 13.60
N LYS A 32 -9.66 -7.03 13.08
CA LYS A 32 -9.73 -8.49 13.10
C LYS A 32 -9.74 -9.05 14.52
N GLY A 33 -8.89 -8.51 15.40
CA GLY A 33 -8.82 -8.89 16.82
C GLY A 33 -10.13 -8.63 17.55
N THR A 34 -10.75 -7.46 17.31
CA THR A 34 -12.07 -7.13 17.90
C THR A 34 -13.17 -8.05 17.40
N LEU A 35 -13.18 -8.38 16.11
CA LEU A 35 -14.18 -9.31 15.54
C LEU A 35 -14.03 -10.70 16.15
N VAL A 36 -12.81 -11.26 16.16
CA VAL A 36 -12.55 -12.59 16.73
C VAL A 36 -12.89 -12.62 18.23
N ALA A 37 -12.42 -11.65 19.00
CA ALA A 37 -12.67 -11.58 20.44
C ALA A 37 -14.15 -11.33 20.75
N GLY A 38 -14.81 -10.45 19.99
CA GLY A 38 -16.23 -10.16 20.11
C GLY A 38 -17.09 -11.38 19.80
N THR A 39 -16.78 -12.11 18.71
CA THR A 39 -17.47 -13.37 18.38
C THR A 39 -17.24 -14.42 19.46
N LEU A 40 -16.02 -14.56 19.97
CA LEU A 40 -15.71 -15.51 21.04
C LEU A 40 -16.52 -15.20 22.31
N VAL A 41 -16.57 -13.93 22.73
CA VAL A 41 -17.34 -13.50 23.91
C VAL A 41 -18.84 -13.71 23.69
N ALA A 42 -19.35 -13.42 22.49
CA ALA A 42 -20.75 -13.67 22.15
C ALA A 42 -21.11 -15.16 22.20
N LEU A 43 -20.27 -16.04 21.65
CA LEU A 43 -20.46 -17.49 21.69
C LEU A 43 -20.38 -18.03 23.12
N CYS A 44 -19.42 -17.58 23.92
CA CYS A 44 -19.31 -17.94 25.33
C CYS A 44 -20.54 -17.50 26.13
N ASN A 45 -21.07 -16.32 25.84
CA ASN A 45 -22.30 -15.82 26.48
C ASN A 45 -23.54 -16.64 26.10
N TRP A 46 -23.61 -17.16 24.87
CA TRP A 46 -24.73 -18.02 24.46
C TRP A 46 -24.62 -19.45 25.02
N ARG A 47 -23.40 -20.02 25.04
CA ARG A 47 -23.20 -21.42 25.42
C ARG A 47 -23.17 -21.65 26.93
N PHE A 48 -22.60 -20.74 27.73
CA PHE A 48 -22.34 -20.98 29.14
C PHE A 48 -23.18 -20.09 30.06
N PRO A 49 -24.09 -20.66 30.88
CA PRO A 49 -24.94 -19.89 31.79
C PRO A 49 -24.15 -19.19 32.91
N TRP A 50 -22.92 -19.64 33.21
CA TRP A 50 -22.01 -18.95 34.11
C TRP A 50 -21.51 -17.61 33.54
N MET A 51 -21.21 -17.56 32.24
CA MET A 51 -20.79 -16.34 31.54
C MET A 51 -21.92 -15.31 31.44
N GLN A 52 -23.17 -15.76 31.41
CA GLN A 52 -24.35 -14.89 31.40
C GLN A 52 -24.49 -14.10 32.71
N ARG A 53 -24.06 -14.68 33.84
CA ARG A 53 -24.12 -14.07 35.18
C ARG A 53 -22.94 -13.11 35.47
N GLN A 54 -21.91 -13.08 34.63
CA GLN A 54 -20.74 -12.21 34.77
C GLN A 54 -21.04 -10.77 34.34
N THR A 55 -20.31 -9.80 34.94
CA THR A 55 -20.49 -8.36 34.68
C THR A 55 -20.18 -7.99 33.22
N LEU A 56 -20.90 -7.00 32.70
CA LEU A 56 -20.67 -6.45 31.35
C LEU A 56 -19.23 -5.92 31.20
N ALA A 57 -18.66 -5.38 32.27
CA ALA A 57 -17.27 -4.91 32.31
C ALA A 57 -16.26 -6.05 32.05
N GLY A 58 -16.48 -7.25 32.61
CA GLY A 58 -15.60 -8.40 32.38
C GLY A 58 -15.61 -8.86 30.92
N LYS A 59 -16.78 -8.81 30.27
CA LYS A 59 -16.94 -9.14 28.85
C LYS A 59 -16.22 -8.12 27.96
N ALA A 60 -16.38 -6.84 28.27
CA ALA A 60 -15.70 -5.75 27.58
C ALA A 60 -14.17 -5.83 27.74
N PHE A 61 -13.69 -6.20 28.94
CA PHE A 61 -12.28 -6.41 29.21
C PHE A 61 -11.69 -7.53 28.35
N LEU A 62 -12.39 -8.67 28.23
CA LEU A 62 -11.96 -9.77 27.37
C LEU A 62 -11.92 -9.38 25.88
N THR A 63 -12.91 -8.61 25.41
CA THR A 63 -12.89 -8.10 24.03
C THR A 63 -11.72 -7.15 23.80
N MET A 64 -11.47 -6.23 24.74
CA MET A 64 -10.35 -5.29 24.65
C MET A 64 -9.00 -6.02 24.63
N TRP A 65 -8.86 -7.06 25.44
CA TRP A 65 -7.63 -7.85 25.49
C TRP A 65 -7.36 -8.56 24.16
N GLY A 66 -8.38 -9.15 23.55
CA GLY A 66 -8.26 -9.75 22.22
C GLY A 66 -8.00 -8.72 21.11
N THR A 67 -8.55 -7.52 21.21
CA THR A 67 -8.25 -6.40 20.29
C THR A 67 -6.79 -5.98 20.38
N ILE A 68 -6.25 -5.78 21.58
CA ILE A 68 -4.84 -5.40 21.79
C ILE A 68 -3.93 -6.51 21.25
N PHE A 69 -4.23 -7.76 21.57
CA PHE A 69 -3.45 -8.91 21.08
C PHE A 69 -3.46 -9.01 19.55
N GLY A 70 -4.62 -8.82 18.92
CA GLY A 70 -4.74 -8.81 17.46
C GLY A 70 -3.99 -7.65 16.80
N MET A 71 -3.98 -6.47 17.44
CA MET A 71 -3.25 -5.30 16.98
C MET A 71 -1.73 -5.53 16.99
N VAL A 72 -1.19 -6.03 18.10
CA VAL A 72 0.27 -6.25 18.25
C VAL A 72 0.77 -7.32 17.28
N THR A 73 0.10 -8.48 17.25
CA THR A 73 0.53 -9.60 16.39
C THR A 73 0.50 -9.27 14.89
N HIS A 74 -0.49 -8.49 14.43
CA HIS A 74 -0.52 -8.05 13.03
C HIS A 74 0.51 -6.97 12.74
N ALA A 75 0.79 -6.05 13.68
CA ALA A 75 1.85 -5.07 13.50
C ALA A 75 3.21 -5.75 13.32
N ASP A 76 3.51 -6.75 14.15
CA ASP A 76 4.75 -7.54 14.06
C ASP A 76 4.81 -8.32 12.72
N TYR A 77 3.71 -8.95 12.32
CA TYR A 77 3.63 -9.67 11.05
C TYR A 77 3.90 -8.75 9.85
N TYR A 78 3.35 -7.54 9.83
CA TYR A 78 3.56 -6.59 8.74
C TYR A 78 5.02 -6.13 8.65
N LEU A 79 5.67 -5.91 9.79
CA LEU A 79 7.08 -5.52 9.84
C LEU A 79 7.99 -6.65 9.32
N LEU A 80 7.78 -7.87 9.81
CA LEU A 80 8.50 -9.07 9.35
C LEU A 80 8.29 -9.34 7.85
N LYS A 81 7.05 -9.18 7.38
CA LYS A 81 6.71 -9.35 5.96
C LYS A 81 7.43 -8.32 5.09
N TRP A 82 7.50 -7.07 5.54
CA TRP A 82 8.22 -6.01 4.82
C TRP A 82 9.71 -6.28 4.73
N GLU A 83 10.34 -6.67 5.84
CA GLU A 83 11.76 -7.04 5.83
C GLU A 83 12.03 -8.23 4.90
N ALA A 84 11.19 -9.27 4.98
CA ALA A 84 11.32 -10.44 4.12
C ALA A 84 11.17 -10.08 2.64
N GLU A 85 10.22 -9.20 2.31
CA GLU A 85 10.02 -8.72 0.95
C GLU A 85 11.19 -7.84 0.47
N HIS A 86 11.76 -7.00 1.34
CA HIS A 86 12.93 -6.19 1.02
C HIS A 86 14.16 -7.06 0.73
N ARG A 87 14.39 -8.10 1.56
CA ARG A 87 15.45 -9.08 1.32
C ARG A 87 15.23 -9.84 0.01
N ARG A 88 14.00 -10.31 -0.25
CA ARG A 88 13.65 -11.04 -1.48
C ARG A 88 13.86 -10.19 -2.73
N LYS A 89 13.36 -8.95 -2.74
CA LYS A 89 13.59 -7.99 -3.83
C LYS A 89 15.08 -7.76 -4.06
N ALA A 90 15.85 -7.65 -2.97
CA ALA A 90 17.29 -7.47 -3.03
C ALA A 90 18.02 -8.68 -3.67
N GLU A 91 17.55 -9.90 -3.44
CA GLU A 91 18.11 -11.11 -4.06
C GLU A 91 17.64 -11.29 -5.52
N GLU A 92 16.38 -10.98 -5.80
CA GLU A 92 15.78 -11.07 -7.14
C GLU A 92 16.53 -10.18 -8.15
N TRP A 93 16.82 -8.91 -7.82
CA TRP A 93 17.55 -8.04 -8.76
C TRP A 93 19.01 -8.51 -8.95
N ARG A 94 19.67 -8.99 -7.89
CA ARG A 94 21.03 -9.53 -7.99
C ARG A 94 21.08 -10.78 -8.87
N THR A 95 20.07 -11.63 -8.76
CA THR A 95 19.96 -12.85 -9.57
C THR A 95 19.71 -12.52 -11.03
N ARG A 96 18.77 -11.59 -11.31
CA ARG A 96 18.53 -11.09 -12.67
C ARG A 96 19.77 -10.43 -13.28
N ALA A 97 20.47 -9.59 -12.52
CA ALA A 97 21.70 -8.95 -12.95
C ALA A 97 22.76 -9.97 -13.35
N ARG A 98 22.98 -11.01 -12.53
CA ARG A 98 23.96 -12.07 -12.83
C ARG A 98 23.63 -12.82 -14.10
N ILE A 99 22.36 -13.15 -14.31
CA ILE A 99 21.90 -13.89 -15.51
C ILE A 99 22.09 -13.03 -16.76
N GLU A 100 21.66 -11.78 -16.74
CA GLU A 100 21.73 -10.89 -17.92
C GLU A 100 23.17 -10.47 -18.25
N LEU A 101 24.02 -10.24 -17.23
CA LEU A 101 25.44 -9.96 -17.45
C LEU A 101 26.19 -11.19 -17.98
N ALA A 102 25.88 -12.39 -17.46
CA ALA A 102 26.45 -13.63 -17.97
C ALA A 102 26.04 -13.90 -19.43
N ALA A 103 24.78 -13.60 -19.79
CA ALA A 103 24.31 -13.70 -21.18
C ALA A 103 25.04 -12.72 -22.13
N GLN A 104 25.49 -11.58 -21.62
CA GLN A 104 26.31 -10.61 -22.36
C GLN A 104 27.81 -10.97 -22.38
N GLY A 105 28.22 -12.09 -21.74
CA GLY A 105 29.62 -12.50 -21.65
C GLY A 105 30.46 -11.65 -20.70
N LEU A 106 29.83 -10.86 -19.83
CA LEU A 106 30.50 -9.98 -18.86
C LEU A 106 30.64 -10.68 -17.50
N VAL A 107 31.77 -10.49 -16.84
CA VAL A 107 31.99 -11.03 -15.49
C VAL A 107 31.11 -10.26 -14.48
N PRO A 108 30.26 -10.93 -13.69
CA PRO A 108 29.40 -10.28 -12.70
C PRO A 108 30.23 -9.72 -11.53
N SER A 109 30.61 -8.45 -11.64
CA SER A 109 31.28 -7.68 -10.59
C SER A 109 30.29 -6.72 -9.91
N GLU A 110 30.60 -6.29 -8.69
CA GLU A 110 29.74 -5.34 -7.96
C GLU A 110 29.55 -4.02 -8.73
N THR A 111 30.57 -3.56 -9.47
CA THR A 111 30.49 -2.35 -10.28
C THR A 111 29.60 -2.52 -11.50
N THR A 112 29.67 -3.67 -12.18
CA THR A 112 28.84 -3.97 -13.36
C THR A 112 27.38 -4.23 -12.96
N MET A 113 27.14 -4.89 -11.83
CA MET A 113 25.78 -5.08 -11.29
C MET A 113 25.11 -3.76 -10.92
N ARG A 114 25.86 -2.78 -10.38
CA ARG A 114 25.33 -1.44 -10.10
C ARG A 114 25.03 -0.65 -11.38
N ALA A 115 25.90 -0.73 -12.37
CA ALA A 115 25.66 -0.09 -13.68
C ALA A 115 24.45 -0.70 -14.39
N TRP A 116 24.29 -2.03 -14.30
CA TRP A 116 23.10 -2.73 -14.79
C TRP A 116 21.84 -2.27 -14.05
N LYS A 117 21.88 -2.20 -12.72
CA LYS A 117 20.72 -1.77 -11.91
C LYS A 117 20.25 -0.38 -12.32
N LYS A 118 21.17 0.58 -12.51
CA LYS A 118 20.81 1.93 -12.98
C LYS A 118 20.09 1.91 -14.33
N LYS A 119 20.59 1.10 -15.28
CA LYS A 119 19.95 0.94 -16.60
C LYS A 119 18.59 0.25 -16.52
N ASP A 120 18.46 -0.75 -15.63
CA ASP A 120 17.20 -1.45 -15.39
C ASP A 120 16.16 -0.50 -14.78
N ASP A 121 16.55 0.33 -13.81
CA ASP A 121 15.69 1.35 -13.20
C ASP A 121 15.23 2.39 -14.25
N GLU A 122 16.13 2.82 -15.14
CA GLU A 122 15.80 3.71 -16.28
C GLU A 122 14.83 3.05 -17.27
N ARG A 123 15.04 1.76 -17.59
CA ARG A 123 14.16 0.95 -18.46
C ARG A 123 12.76 0.81 -17.86
N ILE A 124 12.68 0.47 -16.58
CA ILE A 124 11.41 0.34 -15.85
C ILE A 124 10.68 1.68 -15.81
N ALA A 125 11.37 2.78 -15.52
CA ALA A 125 10.78 4.12 -15.53
C ALA A 125 10.21 4.50 -16.91
N ALA A 126 10.95 4.22 -17.98
CA ALA A 126 10.48 4.45 -19.35
C ALA A 126 9.24 3.58 -19.69
N GLU A 127 9.21 2.32 -19.24
CA GLU A 127 8.05 1.43 -19.42
C GLU A 127 6.82 1.94 -18.67
N TRP A 128 6.97 2.45 -17.44
CA TRP A 128 5.87 3.06 -16.68
C TRP A 128 5.30 4.30 -17.37
N VAL A 129 6.17 5.18 -17.90
CA VAL A 129 5.74 6.36 -18.66
C VAL A 129 5.03 5.95 -19.96
N GLY A 130 5.57 4.96 -20.68
CA GLY A 130 4.94 4.42 -21.89
C GLY A 130 3.58 3.76 -21.63
N LYS A 131 3.41 3.04 -20.52
CA LYS A 131 2.12 2.47 -20.11
C LYS A 131 1.09 3.54 -19.72
N GLN A 132 1.53 4.64 -19.09
CA GLN A 132 0.65 5.76 -18.78
C GLN A 132 0.17 6.51 -20.03
N GLN A 133 0.93 6.45 -21.13
CA GLN A 133 0.55 7.03 -22.43
C GLN A 133 -0.33 6.10 -23.28
N ALA A 134 -0.49 4.83 -22.89
CA ALA A 134 -1.17 3.80 -23.68
C ALA A 134 -2.70 3.66 -23.48
N PRO A 135 -3.43 4.65 -22.93
CA PRO A 135 -4.84 4.79 -23.27
C PRO A 135 -5.26 6.26 -23.47
N THR A 136 -4.76 6.92 -24.51
CA THR A 136 -5.41 8.14 -25.05
C THR A 136 -5.57 8.12 -26.57
N GLN A 137 -5.39 6.98 -27.23
CA GLN A 137 -5.56 6.84 -28.68
C GLN A 137 -6.45 5.65 -29.05
N SER A 138 -7.64 5.55 -28.45
CA SER A 138 -8.75 4.74 -29.00
C SER A 138 -10.10 5.15 -28.38
N ALA A 139 -10.43 6.44 -28.45
CA ALA A 139 -11.80 6.91 -28.33
C ALA A 139 -11.97 8.07 -29.32
N PRO A 140 -13.00 8.08 -30.19
CA PRO A 140 -13.25 9.22 -31.04
C PRO A 140 -13.55 10.42 -30.13
N THR A 141 -12.82 11.51 -30.32
CA THR A 141 -13.08 12.81 -29.71
C THR A 141 -14.57 13.12 -29.79
N PRO A 142 -15.33 13.20 -28.68
CA PRO A 142 -16.58 13.93 -28.74
C PRO A 142 -16.17 15.39 -28.88
N THR A 143 -16.32 15.95 -30.08
CA THR A 143 -16.37 17.39 -30.27
C THR A 143 -17.52 17.91 -29.41
N ILE A 144 -17.19 18.29 -28.17
CA ILE A 144 -18.09 19.06 -27.33
C ILE A 144 -18.12 20.43 -27.99
N ASN A 145 -19.14 20.65 -28.81
CA ASN A 145 -19.42 21.95 -29.39
C ASN A 145 -19.74 22.90 -28.23
N GLU A 146 -18.75 23.70 -27.83
CA GLU A 146 -18.84 24.67 -26.72
C GLU A 146 -20.07 25.58 -26.83
N SER A 147 -20.53 25.85 -28.06
CA SER A 147 -21.74 26.63 -28.34
C SER A 147 -23.04 26.01 -27.80
N VAL A 148 -23.11 24.68 -27.66
CA VAL A 148 -24.29 23.97 -27.12
C VAL A 148 -24.31 24.01 -25.59
N VAL A 149 -23.13 24.07 -24.96
CA VAL A 149 -23.02 24.18 -23.51
C VAL A 149 -23.33 25.60 -23.05
N GLU A 150 -22.82 26.60 -23.78
CA GLU A 150 -23.06 28.01 -23.47
C GLU A 150 -24.55 28.39 -23.62
N SER A 151 -25.23 27.87 -24.66
CA SER A 151 -26.67 28.08 -24.85
C SER A 151 -27.52 27.47 -23.73
N LYS A 152 -27.16 26.29 -23.21
CA LYS A 152 -27.85 25.67 -22.07
C LYS A 152 -27.70 26.49 -20.79
N VAL A 153 -26.50 27.01 -20.52
CA VAL A 153 -26.22 27.81 -19.31
C VAL A 153 -26.94 29.15 -19.36
N LEU A 154 -26.97 29.82 -20.53
CA LEU A 154 -27.72 31.06 -20.71
C LEU A 154 -29.23 30.86 -20.55
N GLN A 155 -29.76 29.75 -21.05
CA GLN A 155 -31.18 29.42 -20.92
C GLN A 155 -31.58 29.15 -19.46
N GLU A 156 -30.69 28.53 -18.68
CA GLU A 156 -30.91 28.27 -17.26
C GLU A 156 -30.87 29.56 -16.40
N LEU A 157 -30.03 30.52 -16.78
CA LEU A 157 -29.98 31.84 -16.13
C LEU A 157 -31.21 32.70 -16.45
N GLN A 158 -31.79 32.54 -17.63
CA GLN A 158 -32.98 33.29 -18.03
C GLN A 158 -34.23 32.80 -17.28
N ASN A 159 -34.39 31.47 -17.13
CA ASN A 159 -35.47 30.86 -16.34
C ASN A 159 -35.40 31.21 -14.85
N ARG A 160 -34.21 31.49 -14.30
CA ARG A 160 -34.03 31.93 -12.91
C ARG A 160 -34.35 33.41 -12.68
N LYS A 161 -34.43 34.24 -13.73
CA LYS A 161 -34.81 35.65 -13.62
C LYS A 161 -36.31 35.88 -13.75
N GLU A 162 -37.04 34.93 -14.32
CA GLU A 162 -38.50 34.99 -14.51
C GLU A 162 -39.29 34.27 -13.40
N ALA A 163 -38.60 33.69 -12.41
CA ALA A 163 -39.15 33.11 -11.19
C ALA A 163 -38.89 34.01 -9.98
#